data_AF-A0A7Z0SWQ2-F1
#
_entry.id   AF-A0A7Z0SWQ2-F1
#
_cell.length_a   1.000
_cell.length_b   1.000
_cell.length_c   1.000
_cell.angle_alpha   90.00
_cell.angle_beta   90.00
_cell.angle_gamma   90.00
#
_symmetry.space_group_name_H-M   'P 1'
#
loop_
_entity.id
_entity.type
_entity.pdbx_description
1 polymer ?
#
loop_
_entity_poly.entity_id
_entity_poly.type
_entity_poly.pdbx_seq_one_letter_code
_entity_poly.pdbx_strand_id
1 'polypeptide(L)'
;MKSTMSSFRRVGAVAAAGTLVASGLLGAPTQAAPAASASPEAATNLAERLGDRTAGIYADHHGNMIITVTDETTARQVRAEGATPKLVTRSAAQLRAATTELQQSASIPGTAWWTDPTTNQV
;
A
#
# COMPACT_ATOMS: atom_id res chain seq x y z
N MET A 1 -24.79 12.14 -55.00
CA MET A 1 -24.64 13.59 -55.26
C MET A 1 -24.72 14.28 -53.90
N LYS A 2 -23.64 14.40 -53.11
CA LYS A 2 -22.64 15.48 -53.13
C LYS A 2 -23.28 16.87 -53.09
N SER A 3 -23.30 17.47 -51.91
CA SER A 3 -23.41 18.91 -51.71
C SER A 3 -22.33 19.38 -50.74
N THR A 4 -21.89 20.62 -50.93
CA THR A 4 -20.52 21.12 -50.80
C THR A 4 -20.46 22.28 -49.80
N MET A 5 -19.47 22.20 -48.89
CA MET A 5 -18.61 23.20 -48.22
C MET A 5 -19.13 24.56 -47.68
N SER A 6 -18.67 24.88 -46.45
CA SER A 6 -17.74 26.00 -46.17
C SER A 6 -17.04 25.81 -44.80
N SER A 7 -15.74 25.52 -44.73
CA SER A 7 -14.58 26.43 -44.58
C SER A 7 -14.39 27.10 -43.20
N PHE A 8 -13.50 26.53 -42.36
CA PHE A 8 -12.56 27.35 -41.57
C PHE A 8 -11.17 26.72 -41.61
N ARG A 9 -10.19 27.57 -41.94
CA ARG A 9 -8.80 27.23 -42.25
C ARG A 9 -7.91 27.50 -41.02
N ARG A 10 -6.70 26.93 -41.07
CA ARG A 10 -5.41 27.45 -40.54
C ARG A 10 -5.21 27.22 -39.02
N VAL A 11 -4.05 26.82 -38.49
CA VAL A 11 -2.65 26.82 -38.95
C VAL A 11 -1.93 25.65 -38.27
N GLY A 12 -1.07 24.93 -39.01
CA GLY A 12 -0.08 24.03 -38.42
C GLY A 12 1.17 24.79 -37.99
N ALA A 13 1.74 24.44 -36.84
CA ALA A 13 3.05 24.92 -36.41
C ALA A 13 4.03 23.76 -36.32
N VAL A 14 5.18 23.99 -36.96
CA VAL A 14 6.32 23.10 -37.18
C VAL A 14 7.24 23.10 -35.96
N ALA A 15 7.99 21.99 -35.86
CA ALA A 15 8.99 21.62 -34.86
C ALA A 15 10.05 22.67 -34.49
N ALA A 16 10.60 22.55 -33.27
CA ALA A 16 11.98 22.92 -32.97
C ALA A 16 12.53 22.01 -31.86
N ALA A 17 13.58 21.26 -32.19
CA ALA A 17 14.38 20.48 -31.26
C ALA A 17 15.21 21.44 -30.39
N GLY A 18 15.04 21.37 -29.06
CA GLY A 18 15.82 22.13 -28.10
C GLY A 18 16.92 21.27 -27.49
N THR A 19 18.17 21.58 -27.81
CA THR A 19 19.36 21.10 -27.10
C THR A 19 19.38 21.66 -25.68
N LEU A 20 19.28 20.79 -24.67
CA LEU A 20 19.40 21.19 -23.27
C LEU A 20 20.88 21.26 -22.87
N VAL A 21 21.39 22.48 -22.73
CA VAL A 21 22.65 22.79 -22.07
C VAL A 21 22.43 22.72 -20.56
N ALA A 22 23.05 21.73 -19.89
CA ALA A 22 23.04 21.63 -18.44
C ALA A 22 24.11 22.55 -17.84
N SER A 23 23.69 23.66 -17.24
CA SER A 23 24.54 24.51 -16.40
C SER A 23 23.66 25.21 -15.35
N GLY A 24 23.81 24.83 -14.08
CA GLY A 24 23.11 25.51 -12.97
C GLY A 24 22.96 24.65 -11.71
N LEU A 25 24.00 24.66 -10.86
CA LEU A 25 23.92 24.29 -9.45
C LEU A 25 23.13 25.37 -8.69
N LEU A 26 21.81 25.22 -8.57
CA LEU A 26 20.99 25.92 -7.57
C LEU A 26 19.89 24.98 -7.10
N GLY A 27 19.84 24.74 -5.78
CA GLY A 27 18.93 23.80 -5.13
C GLY A 27 17.47 24.09 -5.46
N ALA A 28 16.85 23.22 -6.25
CA ALA A 28 15.41 23.16 -6.38
C ALA A 28 14.84 22.43 -5.14
N PRO A 29 13.67 22.84 -4.61
CA PRO A 29 12.97 22.00 -3.66
C PRO A 29 12.65 20.69 -4.40
N THR A 30 13.21 19.57 -3.93
CA THR A 30 12.69 18.27 -4.33
C THR A 30 11.27 18.23 -3.80
N GLN A 31 10.31 18.52 -4.68
CA GLN A 31 8.93 18.23 -4.39
C GLN A 31 8.85 16.71 -4.34
N ALA A 32 8.98 16.15 -3.13
CA ALA A 32 8.79 14.74 -2.90
C ALA A 32 7.38 14.43 -3.40
N ALA A 33 7.29 13.82 -4.58
CA ALA A 33 6.04 13.23 -5.03
C ALA A 33 5.55 12.32 -3.90
N PRO A 34 4.23 12.31 -3.60
CA PRO A 34 3.68 11.37 -2.63
C PRO A 34 4.22 9.98 -2.97
N ALA A 35 4.82 9.30 -1.98
CA ALA A 35 5.19 7.91 -2.16
C ALA A 35 3.94 7.18 -2.65
N ALA A 36 4.05 6.45 -3.77
CA ALA A 36 2.93 5.69 -4.28
C ALA A 36 2.46 4.74 -3.18
N SER A 37 1.19 4.84 -2.79
CA SER A 37 0.61 3.94 -1.80
C SER A 37 0.76 2.49 -2.29
N ALA A 38 1.16 1.59 -1.39
CA ALA A 38 1.32 0.18 -1.73
C ALA A 38 0.02 -0.40 -2.30
N SER A 39 0.13 -1.13 -3.41
CA SER A 39 -1.00 -1.90 -3.94
C SER A 39 -1.33 -3.07 -3.00
N PRO A 40 -2.55 -3.65 -3.08
CA PRO A 40 -2.91 -4.81 -2.28
C PRO A 40 -1.95 -6.00 -2.48
N GLU A 41 -1.50 -6.24 -3.71
CA GLU A 41 -0.54 -7.30 -4.04
C GLU A 41 0.84 -6.99 -3.44
N ALA A 42 1.30 -5.73 -3.54
CA ALA A 42 2.59 -5.31 -2.97
C ALA A 42 2.59 -5.45 -1.45
N ALA A 43 1.50 -5.06 -0.78
CA ALA A 43 1.34 -5.19 0.67
C ALA A 43 1.27 -6.66 1.11
N THR A 44 0.61 -7.52 0.33
CA THR A 44 0.57 -8.97 0.57
C THR A 44 1.96 -9.58 0.45
N ASN A 45 2.67 -9.31 -0.65
CA ASN A 45 4.04 -9.78 -0.85
C ASN A 45 4.99 -9.28 0.24
N LEU A 46 4.81 -8.05 0.72
CA LEU A 46 5.59 -7.51 1.83
C LEU A 46 5.29 -8.23 3.15
N ALA A 47 4.01 -8.47 3.45
CA ALA A 47 3.62 -9.23 4.64
C ALA A 47 4.19 -10.65 4.63
N GLU A 48 4.18 -11.33 3.48
CA GLU A 48 4.79 -12.64 3.31
C GLU A 48 6.31 -12.60 3.57
N ARG A 49 7.01 -11.58 3.07
CA ARG A 49 8.44 -11.38 3.34
C ARG A 49 8.73 -11.11 4.83
N LEU A 50 7.83 -10.41 5.52
CA LEU A 50 7.96 -10.10 6.95
C LEU A 50 7.63 -11.31 7.85
N GLY A 51 6.82 -12.26 7.37
CA GLY A 51 6.48 -13.48 8.10
C GLY A 51 5.86 -13.19 9.47
N ASP A 52 6.33 -13.86 10.52
CA ASP A 52 5.81 -13.70 11.89
C ASP A 52 6.01 -12.29 12.50
N ARG A 53 6.72 -11.38 11.82
CA ARG A 53 6.88 -9.97 12.23
C ARG A 53 5.66 -9.11 11.91
N THR A 54 4.73 -9.60 11.10
CA THR A 54 3.42 -8.99 10.90
C THR A 54 2.34 -9.77 11.65
N ALA A 55 1.37 -9.07 12.25
CA ALA A 55 0.18 -9.68 12.85
C ALA A 55 -1.03 -9.70 11.89
N GLY A 56 -0.83 -9.31 10.64
CA GLY A 56 -1.83 -9.30 9.58
C GLY A 56 -1.86 -7.99 8.79
N ILE A 57 -2.61 -8.02 7.69
CA ILE A 57 -2.78 -6.91 6.75
C ILE A 57 -4.25 -6.65 6.47
N TYR A 58 -4.61 -5.39 6.22
CA TYR A 58 -5.95 -5.01 5.81
C TYR A 58 -5.93 -3.66 5.07
N ALA A 59 -6.97 -3.37 4.31
CA ALA A 59 -7.17 -2.05 3.72
C ALA A 59 -8.03 -1.20 4.66
N ASP A 60 -7.66 0.06 4.88
CA ASP A 60 -8.55 1.01 5.55
C ASP A 60 -9.68 1.47 4.61
N HIS A 61 -10.61 2.26 5.17
CA HIS A 61 -11.74 2.83 4.42
C HIS A 61 -11.35 3.81 3.30
N HIS A 62 -10.10 4.28 3.26
CA HIS A 62 -9.54 5.13 2.21
C HIS A 62 -8.75 4.32 1.16
N GLY A 63 -8.64 3.00 1.31
CA GLY A 63 -7.87 2.13 0.43
C GLY A 63 -6.38 2.07 0.74
N ASN A 64 -5.93 2.61 1.87
CA ASN A 64 -4.54 2.47 2.29
C ASN A 64 -4.30 1.08 2.88
N MET A 65 -3.22 0.44 2.43
CA MET A 65 -2.80 -0.84 2.97
C MET A 65 -2.16 -0.66 4.34
N ILE A 66 -2.78 -1.24 5.36
CA ILE A 66 -2.30 -1.27 6.74
C ILE A 66 -1.62 -2.61 7.00
N ILE A 67 -0.39 -2.58 7.53
CA ILE A 67 0.33 -3.77 7.99
C ILE A 67 0.57 -3.65 9.49
N THR A 68 0.07 -4.61 10.24
CA THR A 68 0.23 -4.63 11.71
C THR A 68 1.57 -5.24 12.09
N VAL A 69 2.33 -4.58 12.95
CA VAL A 69 3.70 -4.98 13.31
C VAL A 69 3.93 -4.77 14.81
N THR A 70 4.85 -5.53 15.42
CA THR A 70 5.11 -5.45 16.86
C THR A 70 6.30 -4.57 17.23
N ASP A 71 7.08 -4.11 16.25
CA ASP A 71 8.28 -3.32 16.49
C ASP A 71 8.49 -2.19 15.48
N GLU A 72 9.15 -1.12 15.95
CA GLU A 72 9.37 0.10 15.17
C GLU A 72 10.37 -0.10 14.02
N THR A 73 11.24 -1.10 14.10
CA THR A 73 12.20 -1.37 13.02
C THR A 73 11.48 -1.93 11.80
N THR A 74 10.59 -2.89 11.99
CA THR A 74 9.72 -3.39 10.93
C THR A 74 8.73 -2.31 10.49
N ALA A 75 8.21 -1.47 11.39
CA ALA A 75 7.35 -0.34 11.01
C ALA A 75 8.03 0.60 10.01
N ARG A 76 9.32 0.91 10.19
CA ARG A 76 10.09 1.71 9.23
C ARG A 76 10.24 1.04 7.86
N GLN A 77 10.44 -0.28 7.83
CA GLN A 77 10.48 -1.06 6.58
C GLN A 77 9.15 -0.98 5.84
N VAL A 78 8.03 -1.12 6.56
CA VAL A 78 6.68 -1.00 5.99
C VAL A 78 6.45 0.38 5.36
N ARG A 79 6.86 1.47 6.04
CA ARG A 79 6.76 2.84 5.48
C ARG A 79 7.62 3.02 4.23
N ALA A 80 8.82 2.44 4.21
CA ALA A 80 9.72 2.54 3.07
C ALA A 80 9.15 1.87 1.81
N GLU A 81 8.29 0.87 1.99
CA GLU A 81 7.61 0.14 0.93
C GLU A 81 6.23 0.74 0.57
N GLY A 82 5.88 1.91 1.12
CA GLY A 82 4.66 2.65 0.78
C GLY A 82 3.38 2.14 1.46
N ALA A 83 3.49 1.21 2.41
CA ALA A 83 2.39 0.76 3.25
C ALA A 83 2.35 1.51 4.59
N THR A 84 1.21 1.50 5.27
CA THR A 84 1.04 2.16 6.56
C THR A 84 1.22 1.15 7.70
N PRO A 85 2.25 1.28 8.57
CA PRO A 85 2.38 0.39 9.70
C PRO A 85 1.38 0.75 10.81
N LYS A 86 0.87 -0.27 11.49
CA LYS A 86 0.17 -0.13 12.77
C LYS A 86 0.91 -0.93 13.83
N LEU A 87 1.41 -0.25 14.86
CA LEU A 87 2.01 -0.93 16.00
C LEU A 87 0.93 -1.64 16.80
N VAL A 88 1.16 -2.92 17.09
CA VAL A 88 0.26 -3.77 17.87
C VAL A 88 1.04 -4.54 18.92
N THR A 89 0.34 -4.95 19.98
CA THR A 89 0.98 -5.62 21.12
C THR A 89 1.18 -7.11 20.88
N ARG A 90 0.23 -7.78 20.20
CA ARG A 90 0.28 -9.24 19.97
C ARG A 90 0.88 -9.57 18.63
N SER A 91 1.80 -10.53 18.61
CA SER A 91 2.36 -11.10 17.38
C SER A 91 1.39 -12.06 16.70
N ALA A 92 1.61 -12.34 15.40
CA ALA A 92 0.86 -13.39 14.70
C ALA A 92 0.95 -14.74 15.41
N ALA A 93 2.11 -15.06 16.00
CA ALA A 93 2.28 -16.30 16.74
C ALA A 93 1.40 -16.38 17.98
N GLN A 94 1.25 -15.28 18.73
CA GLN A 94 0.39 -15.21 19.91
C GLN A 94 -1.09 -15.31 19.53
N LEU A 95 -1.51 -14.63 18.45
CA LEU A 95 -2.89 -14.72 17.96
C LEU A 95 -3.19 -16.16 17.53
N ARG A 96 -2.34 -16.76 16.70
CA ARG A 96 -2.50 -18.15 16.26
C ARG A 96 -2.59 -19.14 17.43
N ALA A 97 -1.73 -18.98 18.43
CA ALA A 97 -1.77 -19.81 19.64
C ALA A 97 -3.11 -19.67 20.37
N ALA A 98 -3.61 -18.44 20.55
CA ALA A 98 -4.91 -18.19 21.16
C ALA A 98 -6.07 -18.76 20.32
N THR A 99 -6.04 -18.62 18.98
CA THR A 99 -7.05 -19.24 18.11
C THR A 99 -7.01 -20.76 18.20
N THR A 100 -5.82 -21.38 18.30
CA THR A 100 -5.68 -22.84 18.47
C THR A 100 -6.26 -23.28 19.81
N GLU A 101 -5.99 -22.55 20.90
CA GLU A 101 -6.54 -22.85 22.22
C GLU A 101 -8.08 -22.75 22.25
N LEU A 102 -8.66 -21.72 21.62
CA LEU A 102 -10.11 -21.56 21.49
C LEU A 102 -10.74 -22.69 20.66
N GLN A 103 -10.09 -23.09 19.56
CA GLN A 103 -10.54 -24.23 18.75
C GLN A 103 -10.51 -25.55 19.54
N GLN A 104 -9.60 -25.72 20.49
CA GLN A 104 -9.49 -26.95 21.28
C GLN A 104 -10.44 -26.96 22.49
N SER A 105 -10.55 -25.84 23.20
CA SER A 105 -11.26 -25.76 24.48
C SER A 105 -12.71 -25.28 24.37
N ALA A 106 -13.05 -24.51 23.33
CA ALA A 106 -14.34 -23.87 23.14
C ALA A 106 -14.97 -24.20 21.77
N SER A 107 -14.89 -25.48 21.38
CA SER A 107 -15.46 -25.97 20.11
C SER A 107 -16.96 -26.24 20.23
N ILE A 108 -17.77 -25.27 19.80
CA ILE A 108 -19.24 -25.38 19.72
C ILE A 108 -19.63 -25.58 18.26
N PRO A 109 -20.44 -26.61 17.91
CA PRO A 109 -20.90 -26.80 16.53
C PRO A 109 -21.56 -25.53 15.95
N GLY A 110 -21.12 -25.13 14.76
CA GLY A 110 -21.60 -23.90 14.11
C GLY A 110 -20.90 -22.61 14.56
N THR A 111 -19.89 -22.68 15.43
CA THR A 111 -19.05 -21.54 15.83
C THR A 111 -17.65 -21.68 15.23
N ALA A 112 -17.06 -20.56 14.80
CA ALA A 112 -15.69 -20.49 14.31
C ALA A 112 -14.94 -19.34 14.99
N TRP A 113 -13.63 -19.50 15.14
CA TRP A 113 -12.72 -18.51 15.70
C TRP A 113 -11.82 -17.97 14.58
N TRP A 114 -11.54 -16.67 14.57
CA TRP A 114 -10.72 -16.05 13.52
C TRP A 114 -9.96 -14.84 14.03
N THR A 115 -8.76 -14.64 13.52
CA THR A 115 -7.91 -13.49 13.88
C THR A 115 -8.39 -12.20 13.19
N ASP A 116 -8.75 -11.18 13.98
CA ASP A 116 -8.97 -9.83 13.47
C ASP A 116 -7.70 -8.98 13.58
N PRO A 117 -7.02 -8.68 12.46
CA PRO A 117 -5.83 -7.84 12.47
C PRO A 117 -6.15 -6.37 12.82
N THR A 118 -7.38 -5.92 12.61
CA THR A 118 -7.78 -4.53 12.90
C THR A 118 -7.75 -4.27 14.40
N THR A 119 -8.29 -5.19 15.19
CA THR A 119 -8.34 -5.09 16.67
C THR A 119 -7.20 -5.83 17.36
N ASN A 120 -6.39 -6.60 16.63
CA ASN A 120 -5.30 -7.43 17.14
C ASN A 120 -5.78 -8.48 18.15
N GLN A 121 -6.86 -9.19 17.79
CA GLN A 121 -7.59 -10.16 18.62
C GLN A 121 -8.03 -11.41 17.80
N VAL A 122 -8.56 -12.41 18.50
CA VAL A 122 -9.08 -13.68 17.95
C VAL A 122 -10.47 -13.98 18.45
#